data_AF-H0V6M0-F1
#
_entry.id   AF-H0V6M0-F1
#
_cell.length_a   1.000
_cell.length_b   1.000
_cell.length_c   1.000
_cell.angle_alpha   90.00
_cell.angle_beta   90.00
_cell.angle_gamma   90.00
#
_symmetry.space_group_name_H-M   'P 1'
#
loop_
_entity.id
_entity.type
_entity.pdbx_description
1 polymer ?
#
loop_
_entity_poly.entity_id
_entity_poly.type
_entity_poly.pdbx_seq_one_letter_code
_entity_poly.pdbx_strand_id
1 'polypeptide(L)'
;MVQLRKKYEKAVQRRNESGIQLIEREEEVSIFYEKIDIQEKLKLDGEMEIHILEEKIRFLKLKIAEKHRQIHVSQKLLPAKQALDQELAVLQIQFSQCTDRIKDLEKQFINPEGQNRARLLTGKDLTQEEMIKKLDELELQLAKKEEKLLEKDFIYEQVTRLTDRLYSKTEACKLDTLHLAKKMNGYQRRIKTTTEKMMALIAELSMKQALTIELQKEVREKEEFIFSCNSRIEKGLPLNKEIETQWLKVLRDEEMYALAVAERSQEFLEAENRQMPNSVYTTAEQRPNAYIPQADGTLPLPKPYGALAPFKPSEPGANMRHIRKPVVKPIEI
;
A
#
# COMPACT_ATOMS: atom_id res chain seq x y z
N MET A 1 77.40 8.54 18.59
CA MET A 1 76.86 8.08 17.30
C MET A 1 76.30 6.65 17.31
N VAL A 2 77.05 5.64 17.81
CA VAL A 2 76.61 4.23 17.79
C VAL A 2 75.34 3.96 18.63
N GLN A 3 75.23 4.56 19.83
CA GLN A 3 74.06 4.39 20.70
C GLN A 3 72.78 4.98 20.09
N LEU A 4 72.89 6.07 19.33
CA LEU A 4 71.74 6.70 18.66
C LEU A 4 71.22 5.83 17.52
N ARG A 5 72.12 5.22 16.74
CA ARG A 5 71.77 4.25 15.69
C ARG A 5 71.05 3.02 16.25
N LYS A 6 71.54 2.44 17.35
CA LYS A 6 70.86 1.33 18.03
C LYS A 6 69.48 1.71 18.57
N LYS A 7 69.30 2.93 19.07
CA LYS A 7 67.98 3.43 19.50
C LYS A 7 67.03 3.60 18.32
N TYR A 8 67.51 4.14 17.20
CA TYR A 8 66.73 4.29 15.97
C TYR A 8 66.31 2.93 15.40
N GLU A 9 67.24 1.97 15.31
CA GLU A 9 66.95 0.62 14.84
C GLU A 9 65.89 -0.09 15.69
N LYS A 10 66.00 0.02 17.03
CA LYS A 10 64.95 -0.48 17.95
C LYS A 10 63.61 0.21 17.76
N ALA A 11 63.60 1.51 17.47
CA ALA A 11 62.35 2.25 17.22
C ALA A 11 61.70 1.82 15.89
N VAL A 12 62.51 1.56 14.85
CA VAL A 12 62.04 1.03 13.57
C VAL A 12 61.48 -0.39 13.73
N GLN A 13 62.18 -1.26 14.47
CA GLN A 13 61.69 -2.62 14.78
C GLN A 13 60.34 -2.57 15.49
N ARG A 14 60.22 -1.77 16.56
CA ARG A 14 58.94 -1.59 17.28
C ARG A 14 57.84 -1.05 16.39
N ARG A 15 58.12 -0.07 15.53
CA ARG A 15 57.14 0.47 14.59
C ARG A 15 56.67 -0.61 13.61
N ASN A 16 57.59 -1.43 13.08
CA ASN A 16 57.25 -2.49 12.15
C ASN A 16 56.44 -3.60 12.85
N GLU A 17 56.81 -4.00 14.07
CA GLU A 17 56.05 -4.93 14.90
C GLU A 17 54.64 -4.42 15.19
N SER A 18 54.49 -3.14 15.56
CA SER A 18 53.18 -2.51 15.75
C SER A 18 52.39 -2.42 14.44
N GLY A 19 53.05 -2.22 13.30
CA GLY A 19 52.42 -2.22 11.98
C GLY A 19 51.87 -3.59 11.61
N ILE A 20 52.62 -4.66 11.87
CA ILE A 20 52.16 -6.05 11.67
C ILE A 20 50.95 -6.34 12.55
N GLN A 21 51.02 -5.99 13.84
CA GLN A 21 49.88 -6.17 14.76
C GLN A 21 48.65 -5.36 14.34
N LEU A 22 48.83 -4.17 13.76
CA LEU A 22 47.71 -3.37 13.26
C LEU A 22 47.02 -4.08 12.08
N ILE A 23 47.80 -4.61 11.13
CA ILE A 23 47.27 -5.35 9.98
C ILE A 23 46.52 -6.61 10.44
N GLU A 24 47.11 -7.39 11.35
CA GLU A 24 46.46 -8.57 11.93
C GLU A 24 45.11 -8.21 12.59
N ARG A 25 45.04 -7.07 13.29
CA ARG A 25 43.81 -6.58 13.92
C ARG A 25 42.78 -6.08 12.91
N GLU A 26 43.22 -5.42 11.84
CA GLU A 26 42.33 -5.03 10.74
C GLU A 26 41.74 -6.24 10.02
N GLU A 27 42.54 -7.29 9.80
CA GLU A 27 42.08 -8.56 9.23
C GLU A 27 41.08 -9.27 10.16
N GLU A 28 41.36 -9.34 11.47
CA GLU A 28 40.43 -9.87 12.48
C GLU A 28 39.08 -9.12 12.43
N VAL A 29 39.12 -7.79 12.36
CA VAL A 29 37.92 -6.94 12.26
C VAL A 29 37.14 -7.23 10.96
N SER A 30 37.83 -7.37 9.82
CA SER A 30 37.18 -7.75 8.55
C SER A 30 36.47 -9.10 8.65
N ILE A 31 37.12 -10.10 9.24
CA ILE A 31 36.52 -11.43 9.47
C ILE A 31 35.30 -11.34 10.39
N PHE A 32 35.34 -10.46 11.40
CA PHE A 32 34.17 -10.25 12.27
C PHE A 32 33.01 -9.61 11.52
N TYR A 33 33.24 -8.64 10.65
CA TYR A 33 32.18 -8.06 9.81
C TYR A 33 31.55 -9.12 8.89
N GLU A 34 32.36 -9.93 8.21
CA GLU A 34 31.83 -11.02 7.37
C GLU A 34 30.99 -12.02 8.18
N LYS A 35 31.42 -12.36 9.40
CA LYS A 35 30.65 -13.24 10.30
C LYS A 35 29.34 -12.60 10.72
N ILE A 36 29.32 -11.31 11.03
CA ILE A 36 28.10 -10.57 11.35
C ILE A 36 27.15 -10.59 10.16
N ASP A 37 27.63 -10.27 8.96
CA ASP A 37 26.82 -10.26 7.73
C ASP A 37 26.21 -11.64 7.44
N ILE A 38 26.98 -12.72 7.62
CA ILE A 38 26.48 -14.09 7.45
C ILE A 38 25.42 -14.41 8.50
N GLN A 39 25.63 -14.03 9.76
CA GLN A 39 24.66 -14.25 10.83
C GLN A 39 23.38 -13.44 10.63
N GLU A 40 23.48 -12.20 10.14
CA GLU A 40 22.32 -11.37 9.82
C GLU A 40 21.49 -11.98 8.69
N LYS A 41 22.13 -12.45 7.61
CA LYS A 41 21.43 -13.16 6.53
C LYS A 41 20.73 -14.42 7.04
N LEU A 42 21.44 -15.25 7.81
CA LEU A 42 20.87 -16.47 8.38
C LEU A 42 19.69 -16.17 9.31
N LYS A 43 19.78 -15.09 10.09
CA LYS A 43 18.68 -14.63 10.95
C LYS A 43 17.46 -14.24 10.12
N LEU A 44 17.64 -13.44 9.06
CA LEU A 44 16.54 -13.03 8.18
C LEU A 44 15.88 -14.22 7.49
N ASP A 45 16.67 -15.16 6.99
CA ASP A 45 16.16 -16.39 6.38
C ASP A 45 15.39 -17.23 7.40
N GLY A 46 15.92 -17.37 8.63
CA GLY A 46 15.23 -18.06 9.73
C GLY A 46 13.93 -17.38 10.14
N GLU A 47 13.89 -16.05 10.22
CA GLU A 47 12.67 -15.27 10.50
C GLU A 47 11.61 -15.49 9.42
N MET A 48 12.01 -15.53 8.15
CA MET A 48 11.12 -15.83 7.03
C MET A 48 10.53 -17.25 7.12
N GLU A 49 11.37 -18.25 7.40
CA GLU A 49 10.91 -19.64 7.55
C GLU A 49 9.95 -19.80 8.73
N ILE A 50 10.22 -19.14 9.86
CA ILE A 50 9.33 -19.11 11.03
C ILE A 50 7.99 -18.51 10.63
N HIS A 51 7.99 -17.36 9.95
CA HIS A 51 6.76 -16.72 9.50
C HIS A 51 5.92 -17.65 8.59
N ILE A 52 6.56 -18.34 7.64
CA ILE A 52 5.89 -19.33 6.78
C ILE A 52 5.27 -20.47 7.60
N LEU A 53 5.96 -20.96 8.63
CA LEU A 53 5.45 -22.01 9.51
C LEU A 53 4.28 -21.50 10.37
N GLU A 54 4.35 -20.28 10.89
CA GLU A 54 3.27 -19.65 11.65
C GLU A 54 2.01 -19.47 10.80
N GLU A 55 2.14 -19.06 9.55
CA GLU A 55 1.03 -18.98 8.59
C GLU A 55 0.41 -20.36 8.34
N LYS A 56 1.24 -21.40 8.15
CA LYS A 56 0.77 -22.79 8.01
C LYS A 56 -0.01 -23.25 9.24
N ILE A 57 0.49 -22.96 10.44
CA ILE A 57 -0.19 -23.28 11.71
C ILE A 57 -1.54 -22.56 11.78
N ARG A 58 -1.58 -21.27 11.44
CA ARG A 58 -2.82 -20.49 11.40
C ARG A 58 -3.84 -21.08 10.43
N PHE A 59 -3.39 -21.46 9.23
CA PHE A 59 -4.24 -22.10 8.22
C PHE A 59 -4.79 -23.46 8.69
N LEU A 60 -3.95 -24.28 9.33
CA LEU A 60 -4.38 -25.56 9.91
C LEU A 60 -5.40 -25.36 11.02
N LYS A 61 -5.22 -24.37 11.90
CA LYS A 61 -6.20 -24.02 12.94
C LYS A 61 -7.56 -23.65 12.34
N LEU A 62 -7.58 -22.88 11.25
CA LEU A 62 -8.81 -22.54 10.53
C LEU A 62 -9.49 -23.79 9.93
N LYS A 63 -8.72 -24.69 9.31
CA LYS A 63 -9.24 -25.97 8.79
C LYS A 63 -9.86 -26.83 9.89
N ILE A 64 -9.21 -26.90 11.06
CA ILE A 64 -9.72 -27.62 12.22
C ILE A 64 -11.04 -27.01 12.68
N ALA A 65 -11.12 -25.68 12.82
CA ALA A 65 -12.35 -25.01 13.23
C ALA A 65 -13.50 -25.24 12.25
N GLU A 66 -13.24 -25.20 10.94
CA GLU A 66 -14.24 -25.47 9.92
C GLU A 66 -14.73 -26.93 9.96
N LYS A 67 -13.82 -27.90 10.19
CA LYS A 67 -14.21 -29.31 10.37
C LYS A 67 -15.07 -29.52 11.61
N HIS A 68 -14.76 -28.87 12.72
CA HIS A 68 -15.61 -28.90 13.93
C HIS A 68 -16.99 -28.31 13.64
N ARG A 69 -17.08 -27.20 12.90
CA ARG A 69 -18.35 -26.61 12.47
C ARG A 69 -19.16 -27.58 11.62
N GLN A 70 -18.54 -28.26 10.66
CA GLN A 70 -19.19 -29.26 9.80
C GLN A 70 -19.74 -30.44 10.61
N ILE A 71 -18.97 -30.94 11.58
CA ILE A 71 -19.41 -32.00 12.49
C ILE A 71 -20.63 -31.53 13.30
N HIS A 72 -20.57 -30.34 13.88
CA HIS A 72 -21.68 -29.79 14.68
C HIS A 72 -22.97 -29.65 13.88
N VAL A 73 -22.89 -29.14 12.64
CA VAL A 73 -24.06 -29.04 11.75
C VAL A 73 -24.61 -30.43 11.44
N SER A 74 -23.74 -31.40 11.14
CA SER A 74 -24.15 -32.77 10.83
C SER A 74 -24.82 -33.45 12.03
N GLN A 75 -24.30 -33.23 13.24
CA GLN A 75 -24.89 -33.72 14.48
C GLN A 75 -26.29 -33.13 14.73
N LYS A 76 -26.51 -31.85 14.40
CA LYS A 76 -27.84 -31.23 14.49
C LYS A 76 -28.86 -31.79 13.49
N LEU A 77 -28.40 -32.26 12.32
CA LEU A 77 -29.26 -32.84 11.29
C LEU A 77 -29.58 -34.32 11.56
N LEU A 78 -28.76 -35.00 12.37
CA LEU A 78 -28.91 -36.43 12.68
C LEU A 78 -30.30 -36.82 13.22
N PRO A 79 -30.91 -36.09 14.19
CA PRO A 79 -32.22 -36.47 14.74
C PRO A 79 -33.34 -36.38 13.70
N ALA A 80 -33.30 -35.37 12.82
CA ALA A 80 -34.28 -35.23 11.74
C ALA A 80 -34.19 -36.40 10.75
N LYS A 81 -32.97 -36.84 10.41
CA LYS A 81 -32.75 -38.03 9.58
C LYS A 81 -33.29 -39.29 10.25
N GLN A 82 -33.02 -39.48 11.55
CA GLN A 82 -33.54 -40.61 12.31
C GLN A 82 -35.07 -40.62 12.39
N ALA A 83 -35.71 -39.46 12.56
CA ALA A 83 -37.17 -39.35 12.53
C ALA A 83 -37.75 -39.74 11.16
N LEU A 84 -37.15 -39.24 10.06
CA LEU A 84 -37.56 -39.61 8.70
C LEU A 84 -37.37 -41.11 8.42
N ASP A 85 -36.29 -41.73 8.90
CA ASP A 85 -36.11 -43.19 8.76
C ASP A 85 -37.20 -43.97 9.49
N GLN A 86 -37.59 -43.52 10.69
CA GLN A 86 -38.66 -44.15 11.46
C GLN A 86 -40.00 -44.04 10.74
N GLU A 87 -40.31 -42.86 10.19
CA GLU A 87 -41.52 -42.64 9.38
C GLU A 87 -41.52 -43.53 8.13
N LEU A 88 -40.39 -43.63 7.43
CA LEU A 88 -40.24 -44.53 6.27
C LEU A 88 -40.48 -46.00 6.66
N ALA A 89 -39.92 -46.45 7.79
CA ALA A 89 -40.13 -47.81 8.27
C ALA A 89 -41.61 -48.09 8.57
N VAL A 90 -42.29 -47.15 9.24
CA VAL A 90 -43.74 -47.26 9.52
C VAL A 90 -44.53 -47.31 8.22
N LEU A 91 -44.24 -46.42 7.26
CA LEU A 91 -44.94 -46.37 5.99
C LEU A 91 -44.74 -47.64 5.17
N GLN A 92 -43.54 -48.24 5.23
CA GLN A 92 -43.25 -49.50 4.56
C GLN A 92 -43.99 -50.68 5.18
N ILE A 93 -44.16 -50.70 6.51
CA ILE A 93 -45.01 -51.68 7.21
C ILE A 93 -46.48 -51.51 6.84
N GLN A 94 -46.97 -50.26 6.80
CA GLN A 94 -48.36 -49.99 6.39
C GLN A 94 -48.59 -50.41 4.94
N PHE A 95 -47.64 -50.12 4.05
CA PHE A 95 -47.71 -50.55 2.66
C PHE A 95 -47.75 -52.07 2.56
N SER A 96 -46.90 -52.80 3.28
CA SER A 96 -46.93 -54.28 3.26
C SER A 96 -48.28 -54.81 3.76
N GLN A 97 -48.81 -54.25 4.86
CA GLN A 97 -50.13 -54.62 5.39
C GLN A 97 -51.26 -54.37 4.37
N CYS A 98 -51.24 -53.22 3.69
CA CYS A 98 -52.19 -52.92 2.63
C CYS A 98 -52.05 -53.90 1.46
N THR A 99 -50.83 -54.22 1.04
CA THR A 99 -50.61 -55.19 -0.05
C THR A 99 -51.08 -56.59 0.31
N ASP A 100 -50.88 -57.03 1.56
CA ASP A 100 -51.35 -58.34 2.02
C ASP A 100 -52.88 -58.36 2.11
N ARG A 101 -53.48 -57.28 2.62
CA ARG A 101 -54.94 -57.13 2.64
C ARG A 101 -55.56 -57.12 1.23
N ILE A 102 -54.90 -56.47 0.26
CA ILE A 102 -55.32 -56.52 -1.14
C ILE A 102 -55.25 -57.95 -1.67
N LYS A 103 -54.14 -58.66 -1.47
CA LYS A 103 -54.01 -60.06 -1.89
C LYS A 103 -55.07 -60.96 -1.25
N ASP A 104 -55.41 -60.74 0.01
CA ASP A 104 -56.45 -61.51 0.69
C ASP A 104 -57.84 -61.19 0.14
N LEU A 105 -58.14 -59.93 -0.14
CA LEU A 105 -59.37 -59.52 -0.82
C LEU A 105 -59.42 -60.06 -2.25
N GLU A 106 -58.32 -60.08 -2.98
CA GLU A 106 -58.22 -60.67 -4.32
C GLU A 106 -58.49 -62.18 -4.27
N LYS A 107 -57.93 -62.92 -3.29
CA LYS A 107 -58.26 -64.35 -3.10
C LYS A 107 -59.74 -64.54 -2.80
N GLN A 108 -60.31 -63.74 -1.90
CA GLN A 108 -61.76 -63.77 -1.62
C GLN A 108 -62.58 -63.43 -2.87
N PHE A 109 -62.10 -62.50 -3.69
CA PHE A 109 -62.72 -62.13 -4.95
C PHE A 109 -62.50 -63.16 -6.05
N ILE A 110 -61.48 -64.02 -6.01
CA ILE A 110 -61.30 -65.08 -7.01
C ILE A 110 -62.14 -66.32 -6.63
N ASN A 111 -62.35 -66.60 -5.34
CA ASN A 111 -63.12 -67.74 -4.84
C ASN A 111 -64.61 -67.73 -5.28
N PRO A 112 -65.05 -68.67 -6.13
CA PRO A 112 -66.39 -68.66 -6.72
C PRO A 112 -67.53 -69.06 -5.76
N GLU A 113 -67.23 -69.58 -4.57
CA GLU A 113 -68.23 -70.11 -3.60
C GLU A 113 -68.69 -69.11 -2.51
N GLY A 114 -68.34 -67.82 -2.61
CA GLY A 114 -68.70 -66.82 -1.59
C GLY A 114 -70.21 -66.55 -1.51
N GLN A 115 -70.78 -66.63 -0.30
CA GLN A 115 -72.23 -66.49 0.02
C GLN A 115 -72.93 -65.22 -0.53
N ASN A 116 -72.18 -64.16 -0.85
CA ASN A 116 -72.72 -62.89 -1.37
C ASN A 116 -72.30 -62.56 -2.81
N ARG A 117 -71.70 -63.51 -3.54
CA ARG A 117 -71.10 -63.23 -4.87
C ARG A 117 -72.11 -63.37 -6.01
N ALA A 118 -73.02 -64.33 -5.91
CA ALA A 118 -74.19 -64.39 -6.77
C ALA A 118 -75.30 -63.51 -6.16
N ARG A 119 -75.30 -62.22 -6.51
CA ARG A 119 -76.48 -61.39 -6.31
C ARG A 119 -77.45 -61.73 -7.43
N LEU A 120 -78.57 -62.35 -7.09
CA LEU A 120 -79.73 -62.33 -7.99
C LEU A 120 -80.12 -60.85 -8.12
N LEU A 121 -79.69 -60.21 -9.19
CA LEU A 121 -79.99 -58.81 -9.45
C LEU A 121 -81.50 -58.73 -9.64
N THR A 122 -82.18 -58.15 -8.65
CA THR A 122 -83.56 -57.73 -8.79
C THR A 122 -83.57 -56.48 -9.64
N GLY A 123 -83.46 -56.69 -10.94
CA GLY A 123 -83.87 -55.74 -11.97
C GLY A 123 -85.00 -56.40 -12.74
N LYS A 124 -86.05 -55.65 -13.05
CA LYS A 124 -86.83 -56.00 -14.23
C LYS A 124 -85.93 -55.71 -15.42
N ASP A 125 -85.87 -56.61 -16.39
CA ASP A 125 -85.31 -56.27 -17.69
C ASP A 125 -86.14 -55.10 -18.21
N LEU A 126 -85.52 -53.92 -18.23
CA LEU A 126 -86.15 -52.71 -18.75
C LEU A 126 -86.54 -53.05 -20.18
N THR A 127 -87.82 -52.83 -20.50
CA THR A 127 -88.26 -52.98 -21.89
C THR A 127 -87.47 -51.99 -22.74
N GLN A 128 -87.25 -52.31 -24.02
CA GLN A 128 -86.42 -51.50 -24.92
C GLN A 128 -86.83 -50.01 -24.87
N GLU A 129 -88.13 -49.73 -24.70
CA GLU A 129 -88.69 -48.39 -24.52
C GLU A 129 -88.26 -47.67 -23.22
N GLU A 130 -88.17 -48.38 -22.09
CA GLU A 130 -87.73 -47.80 -20.81
C GLU A 130 -86.22 -47.52 -20.81
N MET A 131 -85.46 -48.33 -21.54
CA MET A 131 -84.03 -48.12 -21.75
C MET A 131 -83.77 -46.90 -22.64
N ILE A 132 -84.55 -46.73 -23.72
CA ILE A 132 -84.51 -45.55 -24.58
C ILE A 132 -84.84 -44.28 -23.78
N LYS A 133 -85.91 -44.30 -22.97
CA LYS A 133 -86.27 -43.14 -22.11
C LYS A 133 -85.15 -42.73 -21.14
N LYS A 134 -84.44 -43.70 -20.55
CA LYS A 134 -83.28 -43.40 -19.69
C LYS A 134 -82.08 -42.90 -20.49
N LEU A 135 -81.89 -43.41 -21.70
CA LEU A 135 -80.84 -42.95 -22.60
C LEU A 135 -81.08 -41.49 -22.99
N ASP A 136 -82.31 -41.14 -23.39
CA ASP A 136 -82.72 -39.76 -23.68
C ASP A 136 -82.51 -38.82 -22.47
N GLU A 137 -82.86 -39.29 -21.26
CA GLU A 137 -82.64 -38.51 -20.03
C GLU A 137 -81.15 -38.26 -19.75
N LEU A 138 -80.31 -39.28 -19.95
CA LEU A 138 -78.86 -39.17 -19.77
C LEU A 138 -78.21 -38.30 -20.85
N GLU A 139 -78.64 -38.42 -22.11
CA GLU A 139 -78.20 -37.56 -23.21
C GLU A 139 -78.54 -36.09 -22.92
N LEU A 140 -79.73 -35.82 -22.41
CA LEU A 140 -80.16 -34.48 -22.04
C LEU A 140 -79.37 -33.95 -20.84
N GLN A 141 -79.02 -34.78 -19.86
CA GLN A 141 -78.12 -34.38 -18.77
C GLN A 141 -76.70 -34.13 -19.25
N LEU A 142 -76.20 -34.93 -20.20
CA LEU A 142 -74.88 -34.79 -20.78
C LEU A 142 -74.78 -33.49 -21.58
N ALA A 143 -75.77 -33.20 -22.44
CA ALA A 143 -75.86 -31.93 -23.17
C ALA A 143 -75.85 -30.70 -22.22
N LYS A 144 -76.62 -30.76 -21.12
CA LYS A 144 -76.60 -29.70 -20.09
C LYS A 144 -75.24 -29.53 -19.39
N LYS A 145 -74.44 -30.59 -19.30
CA LYS A 145 -73.10 -30.54 -18.70
C LYS A 145 -72.08 -30.00 -19.69
N GLU A 146 -72.19 -30.37 -20.96
CA GLU A 146 -71.37 -29.83 -22.05
C GLU A 146 -71.58 -28.33 -22.22
N GLU A 147 -72.84 -27.85 -22.21
CA GLU A 147 -73.15 -26.42 -22.26
C GLU A 147 -72.47 -25.65 -21.12
N LYS A 148 -72.58 -26.15 -19.88
CA LYS A 148 -71.92 -25.55 -18.72
C LYS A 148 -70.40 -25.58 -18.80
N LEU A 149 -69.83 -26.60 -19.45
CA LEU A 149 -68.39 -26.70 -19.65
C LEU A 149 -67.91 -25.66 -20.65
N LEU A 150 -68.63 -25.47 -21.76
CA LEU A 150 -68.35 -24.42 -22.73
C LEU A 150 -68.43 -23.01 -22.13
N GLU A 151 -69.41 -22.75 -21.26
CA GLU A 151 -69.49 -21.48 -20.51
C GLU A 151 -68.25 -21.26 -19.63
N LYS A 152 -67.81 -22.31 -18.92
CA LYS A 152 -66.62 -22.27 -18.04
C LYS A 152 -65.35 -22.03 -18.85
N ASP A 153 -65.20 -22.67 -20.01
CA ASP A 153 -64.06 -22.50 -20.89
C ASP A 153 -64.00 -21.08 -21.46
N PHE A 154 -65.14 -20.51 -21.85
CA PHE A 154 -65.19 -19.11 -22.29
C PHE A 154 -64.76 -18.14 -21.17
N ILE A 155 -65.23 -18.36 -19.94
CA ILE A 155 -64.79 -17.56 -18.78
C ILE A 155 -63.29 -17.72 -18.55
N TYR A 156 -62.77 -18.95 -18.62
CA TYR A 156 -61.35 -19.25 -18.45
C TYR A 156 -60.48 -18.53 -19.49
N GLU A 157 -60.86 -18.56 -20.77
CA GLU A 157 -60.15 -17.83 -21.83
C GLU A 157 -60.12 -16.33 -21.55
N GLN A 158 -61.24 -15.75 -21.11
CA GLN A 158 -61.33 -14.32 -20.83
C GLN A 158 -60.48 -13.93 -19.62
N VAL A 159 -60.49 -14.72 -18.55
CA VAL A 159 -59.62 -14.53 -17.38
C VAL A 159 -58.14 -14.67 -17.76
N THR A 160 -57.81 -15.64 -18.60
CA THR A 160 -56.43 -15.86 -19.08
C THR A 160 -55.95 -14.65 -19.88
N ARG A 161 -56.74 -14.17 -20.84
CA ARG A 161 -56.43 -12.94 -21.62
C ARG A 161 -56.26 -11.70 -20.74
N LEU A 162 -57.08 -11.54 -19.70
CA LEU A 162 -56.93 -10.42 -18.75
C LEU A 162 -55.66 -10.55 -17.92
N THR A 163 -55.35 -11.76 -17.45
CA THR A 163 -54.13 -12.08 -16.70
C THR A 163 -52.89 -11.79 -17.53
N ASP A 164 -52.85 -12.23 -18.79
CA ASP A 164 -51.72 -11.99 -19.69
C ASP A 164 -51.49 -10.51 -19.99
N ARG A 165 -52.58 -9.73 -20.14
CA ARG A 165 -52.50 -8.27 -20.30
C ARG A 165 -51.95 -7.60 -19.04
N LEU A 166 -52.38 -8.03 -17.85
CA LEU A 166 -51.84 -7.51 -16.59
C LEU A 166 -50.37 -7.87 -16.41
N TYR A 167 -49.99 -9.10 -16.75
CA TYR A 167 -48.60 -9.55 -16.69
C TYR A 167 -47.71 -8.73 -17.61
N SER A 168 -48.13 -8.53 -18.86
CA SER A 168 -47.40 -7.72 -19.85
C SER A 168 -47.23 -6.27 -19.40
N LYS A 169 -48.29 -5.66 -18.83
CA LYS A 169 -48.21 -4.30 -18.25
C LYS A 169 -47.26 -4.23 -17.05
N THR A 170 -47.30 -5.24 -16.19
CA THR A 170 -46.45 -5.30 -15.01
C THR A 170 -44.98 -5.43 -15.41
N GLU A 171 -44.68 -6.26 -16.40
CA GLU A 171 -43.32 -6.47 -16.89
C GLU A 171 -42.74 -5.20 -17.54
N ALA A 172 -43.54 -4.50 -18.35
CA ALA A 172 -43.15 -3.18 -18.88
C ALA A 172 -42.85 -2.18 -17.75
N CYS A 173 -43.71 -2.11 -16.74
CA CYS A 173 -43.53 -1.23 -15.59
C CYS A 173 -42.26 -1.56 -14.77
N LYS A 174 -41.90 -2.84 -14.62
CA LYS A 174 -40.65 -3.25 -13.97
C LYS A 174 -39.42 -2.72 -14.70
N LEU A 175 -39.40 -2.80 -16.03
CA LEU A 175 -38.29 -2.28 -16.85
C LEU A 175 -38.15 -0.76 -16.71
N ASP A 176 -39.26 -0.04 -16.75
CA ASP A 176 -39.28 1.41 -16.58
C ASP A 176 -38.81 1.83 -15.18
N THR A 177 -39.28 1.12 -14.15
CA THR A 177 -38.87 1.36 -12.75
C THR A 177 -37.36 1.11 -12.56
N LEU A 178 -36.83 0.04 -13.16
CA LEU A 178 -35.41 -0.29 -13.13
C LEU A 178 -34.59 0.79 -13.84
N HIS A 179 -35.04 1.28 -14.99
CA HIS A 179 -34.38 2.37 -15.72
C HIS A 179 -34.35 3.66 -14.91
N LEU A 180 -35.48 4.01 -14.26
CA LEU A 180 -35.55 5.16 -13.37
C LEU A 180 -34.59 5.03 -12.18
N ALA A 181 -34.55 3.86 -11.54
CA ALA A 181 -33.62 3.59 -10.44
C ALA A 181 -32.15 3.71 -10.87
N LYS A 182 -31.79 3.21 -12.06
CA LYS A 182 -30.43 3.40 -12.63
C LYS A 182 -30.09 4.87 -12.82
N LYS A 183 -31.01 5.67 -13.38
CA LYS A 183 -30.82 7.12 -13.55
C LYS A 183 -30.65 7.82 -12.20
N MET A 184 -31.50 7.52 -11.22
CA MET A 184 -31.43 8.07 -9.87
C MET A 184 -30.09 7.76 -9.20
N ASN A 185 -29.63 6.52 -9.28
CA ASN A 185 -28.31 6.12 -8.77
C ASN A 185 -27.17 6.86 -9.49
N GLY A 186 -27.30 7.07 -10.80
CA GLY A 186 -26.35 7.89 -11.57
C GLY A 186 -26.29 9.33 -11.06
N TYR A 187 -27.44 9.97 -10.82
CA TYR A 187 -27.49 11.31 -10.24
C TYR A 187 -26.92 11.36 -8.83
N GLN A 188 -27.21 10.38 -7.98
CA GLN A 188 -26.66 10.31 -6.63
C GLN A 188 -25.12 10.21 -6.63
N ARG A 189 -24.53 9.41 -7.54
CA ARG A 189 -23.07 9.36 -7.69
C ARG A 189 -22.52 10.71 -8.13
N ARG A 190 -23.14 11.36 -9.12
CA ARG A 190 -22.72 12.69 -9.57
C ARG A 190 -22.74 13.69 -8.42
N ILE A 191 -23.83 13.73 -7.64
CA ILE A 191 -23.94 14.59 -6.46
C ILE A 191 -22.80 14.32 -5.48
N LYS A 192 -22.54 13.05 -5.13
CA LYS A 192 -21.42 12.68 -4.24
C LYS A 192 -20.07 13.17 -4.76
N THR A 193 -19.77 12.94 -6.03
CA THR A 193 -18.51 13.40 -6.63
C THR A 193 -18.39 14.93 -6.63
N THR A 194 -19.49 15.66 -6.87
CA THR A 194 -19.48 17.12 -6.80
C THR A 194 -19.33 17.63 -5.37
N THR A 195 -19.93 16.96 -4.39
CA THR A 195 -19.75 17.31 -2.97
C THR A 195 -18.34 17.06 -2.48
N GLU A 196 -17.69 15.98 -2.93
CA GLU A 196 -16.28 15.70 -2.63
C GLU A 196 -15.35 16.78 -3.20
N LYS A 197 -15.56 17.16 -4.48
CA LYS A 197 -14.81 18.26 -5.09
C LYS A 197 -15.05 19.58 -4.36
N MET A 198 -16.29 19.86 -3.95
CA MET A 198 -16.62 21.05 -3.17
C MET A 198 -15.90 21.05 -1.82
N MET A 199 -15.85 19.91 -1.12
CA MET A 199 -15.11 19.79 0.14
C MET A 199 -13.60 20.00 -0.04
N ALA A 200 -13.01 19.48 -1.12
CA ALA A 200 -11.61 19.72 -1.45
C ALA A 200 -11.34 21.22 -1.68
N LEU A 201 -12.18 21.89 -2.46
CA LEU A 201 -12.07 23.33 -2.68
C LEU A 201 -12.26 24.14 -1.39
N ILE A 202 -13.18 23.74 -0.51
CA ILE A 202 -13.36 24.37 0.80
C ILE A 202 -12.10 24.22 1.67
N ALA A 203 -11.46 23.05 1.65
CA ALA A 203 -10.22 22.81 2.39
C ALA A 203 -9.03 23.60 1.81
N GLU A 204 -8.92 23.69 0.48
CA GLU A 204 -7.93 24.55 -0.16
C GLU A 204 -8.16 26.01 0.22
N LEU A 205 -9.40 26.48 0.15
CA LEU A 205 -9.76 27.85 0.49
C LEU A 205 -9.49 28.15 1.97
N SER A 206 -9.78 27.23 2.89
CA SER A 206 -9.48 27.43 4.31
C SER A 206 -7.97 27.49 4.58
N MET A 207 -7.17 26.67 3.90
CA MET A 207 -5.71 26.75 3.97
C MET A 207 -5.20 28.10 3.45
N LYS A 208 -5.73 28.58 2.32
CA LYS A 208 -5.37 29.91 1.77
C LYS A 208 -5.79 31.03 2.71
N GLN A 209 -6.97 30.95 3.32
CA GLN A 209 -7.43 31.90 4.31
C GLN A 209 -6.50 31.94 5.53
N ALA A 210 -6.11 30.78 6.06
CA ALA A 210 -5.16 30.70 7.17
C ALA A 210 -3.83 31.38 6.81
N LEU A 211 -3.28 31.06 5.64
CA LEU A 211 -2.04 31.67 5.15
C LEU A 211 -2.17 33.19 4.98
N THR A 212 -3.29 33.70 4.46
CA THR A 212 -3.51 35.15 4.37
C THR A 212 -3.58 35.81 5.75
N ILE A 213 -4.17 35.16 6.76
CA ILE A 213 -4.23 35.68 8.13
C ILE A 213 -2.81 35.72 8.74
N GLU A 214 -2.01 34.69 8.52
CA GLU A 214 -0.61 34.64 8.96
C GLU A 214 0.22 35.76 8.31
N LEU A 215 0.16 35.91 6.98
CA LEU A 215 0.85 37.00 6.28
C LEU A 215 0.38 38.39 6.74
N GLN A 216 -0.92 38.58 6.95
CA GLN A 216 -1.44 39.85 7.51
C GLN A 216 -0.94 40.12 8.93
N LYS A 217 -0.73 39.07 9.73
CA LYS A 217 -0.14 39.19 11.05
C LYS A 217 1.34 39.59 10.93
N GLU A 218 2.10 38.94 10.07
CA GLU A 218 3.51 39.28 9.83
C GLU A 218 3.68 40.71 9.34
N VAL A 219 2.85 41.17 8.38
CA VAL A 219 2.88 42.55 7.90
C VAL A 219 2.65 43.52 9.06
N ARG A 220 1.64 43.29 9.90
CA ARG A 220 1.38 44.14 11.08
C ARG A 220 2.54 44.14 12.06
N GLU A 221 3.10 42.97 12.38
CA GLU A 221 4.26 42.86 13.28
C GLU A 221 5.49 43.62 12.73
N LYS A 222 5.72 43.57 11.41
CA LYS A 222 6.81 44.31 10.74
C LYS A 222 6.52 45.81 10.69
N GLU A 223 5.28 46.23 10.44
CA GLU A 223 4.87 47.64 10.47
C GLU A 223 5.06 48.24 11.86
N GLU A 224 4.61 47.54 12.91
CA GLU A 224 4.81 47.93 14.31
C GLU A 224 6.30 48.01 14.66
N PHE A 225 7.09 47.05 14.20
CA PHE A 225 8.54 47.05 14.37
C PHE A 225 9.20 48.26 13.71
N ILE A 226 8.85 48.56 12.45
CA ILE A 226 9.36 49.73 11.72
C ILE A 226 8.93 51.02 12.42
N PHE A 227 7.67 51.12 12.85
CA PHE A 227 7.15 52.27 13.59
C PHE A 227 7.94 52.50 14.89
N SER A 228 8.21 51.45 15.66
CA SER A 228 9.03 51.49 16.87
C SER A 228 10.46 51.98 16.57
N CYS A 229 11.07 51.46 15.50
CA CYS A 229 12.40 51.89 15.07
C CYS A 229 12.41 53.37 14.66
N ASN A 230 11.46 53.80 13.83
CA ASN A 230 11.33 55.18 13.38
C ASN A 230 11.13 56.14 14.55
N SER A 231 10.25 55.82 15.51
CA SER A 231 10.03 56.64 16.70
C SER A 231 11.30 56.79 17.55
N ARG A 232 12.15 55.76 17.63
CA ARG A 232 13.45 55.84 18.33
C ARG A 232 14.44 56.70 17.58
N ILE A 233 14.52 56.56 16.26
CA ILE A 233 15.39 57.36 15.38
C ILE A 233 15.00 58.85 15.48
N GLU A 234 13.70 59.18 15.41
CA GLU A 234 13.21 60.55 15.57
C GLU A 234 13.58 61.16 16.94
N LYS A 235 13.63 60.33 17.98
CA LYS A 235 14.06 60.72 19.34
C LYS A 235 15.59 60.72 19.52
N GLY A 236 16.36 60.39 18.49
CA GLY A 236 17.82 60.28 18.55
C GLY A 236 18.34 59.13 19.42
N LEU A 237 17.50 58.14 19.73
CA LEU A 237 17.86 56.99 20.55
C LEU A 237 18.45 55.86 19.69
N PRO A 238 19.44 55.10 20.20
CA PRO A 238 19.99 53.96 19.48
C PRO A 238 18.94 52.86 19.23
N LEU A 239 19.11 52.16 18.11
CA LEU A 239 18.29 51.01 17.70
C LEU A 239 18.40 49.86 18.72
N ASN A 240 17.47 48.91 18.66
CA ASN A 240 17.47 47.77 19.58
C ASN A 240 18.74 46.92 19.41
N LYS A 241 19.31 46.41 20.51
CA LYS A 241 20.54 45.60 20.54
C LYS A 241 20.42 44.33 19.70
N GLU A 242 19.22 43.78 19.59
CA GLU A 242 18.96 42.61 18.75
C GLU A 242 19.26 42.89 17.26
N ILE A 243 18.97 44.10 16.78
CA ILE A 243 19.24 44.52 15.39
C ILE A 243 20.76 44.57 15.15
N GLU A 244 21.50 45.12 16.10
CA GLU A 244 22.97 45.16 16.05
C GLU A 244 23.56 43.74 16.02
N THR A 245 23.06 42.83 16.87
CA THR A 245 23.52 41.44 16.85
C THR A 245 23.20 40.71 15.54
N GLN A 246 22.03 40.99 14.93
CA GLN A 246 21.67 40.42 13.64
C GLN A 246 22.54 40.99 12.51
N TRP A 247 22.81 42.30 12.54
CA TRP A 247 23.69 42.95 11.59
C TRP A 247 25.12 42.41 11.64
N LEU A 248 25.66 42.23 12.84
CA LEU A 248 26.99 41.62 13.03
C LEU A 248 27.04 40.15 12.56
N LYS A 249 25.93 39.42 12.62
CA LYS A 249 25.84 38.08 12.03
C LYS A 249 25.87 38.14 10.51
N VAL A 250 25.09 39.04 9.90
CA VAL A 250 25.11 39.23 8.44
C VAL A 250 26.50 39.59 7.94
N LEU A 251 27.18 40.54 8.59
CA LEU A 251 28.56 40.91 8.23
C LEU A 251 29.52 39.72 8.33
N ARG A 252 29.40 38.91 9.39
CA ARG A 252 30.20 37.70 9.54
C ARG A 252 29.91 36.69 8.43
N ASP A 253 28.64 36.49 8.09
CA ASP A 253 28.24 35.54 7.06
C ASP A 253 28.69 36.00 5.67
N GLU A 254 28.66 37.30 5.39
CA GLU A 254 29.22 37.92 4.19
C GLU A 254 30.74 37.75 4.10
N GLU A 255 31.46 37.98 5.21
CA GLU A 255 32.90 37.73 5.28
C GLU A 255 33.23 36.25 5.03
N MET A 256 32.49 35.34 5.67
CA MET A 256 32.65 33.90 5.46
C MET A 256 32.36 33.49 4.01
N TYR A 257 31.30 34.05 3.41
CA TYR A 257 30.98 33.82 2.01
C TYR A 257 32.07 34.35 1.08
N ALA A 258 32.58 35.56 1.32
CA ALA A 258 33.67 36.15 0.55
C ALA A 258 34.96 35.31 0.64
N LEU A 259 35.29 34.81 1.84
CA LEU A 259 36.41 33.90 2.04
C LEU A 259 36.22 32.58 1.31
N ALA A 260 35.04 31.98 1.39
CA ALA A 260 34.74 30.73 0.68
C ALA A 260 34.79 30.89 -0.85
N VAL A 261 34.32 32.03 -1.37
CA VAL A 261 34.41 32.36 -2.80
C VAL A 261 35.87 32.58 -3.21
N ALA A 262 36.66 33.28 -2.39
CA ALA A 262 38.07 33.52 -2.64
C ALA A 262 38.88 32.21 -2.61
N GLU A 263 38.64 31.35 -1.62
CA GLU A 263 39.27 30.02 -1.51
C GLU A 263 38.94 29.16 -2.73
N ARG A 264 37.66 29.09 -3.12
CA ARG A 264 37.24 28.35 -4.32
C ARG A 264 37.86 28.90 -5.61
N SER A 265 38.07 30.21 -5.70
CA SER A 265 38.76 30.84 -6.84
C SER A 265 40.27 30.52 -6.86
N GLN A 266 40.91 30.45 -5.69
CA GLN A 266 42.30 30.05 -5.56
C GLN A 266 42.48 28.57 -5.90
N GLU A 267 41.60 27.69 -5.41
CA GLU A 267 41.59 26.27 -5.77
C GLU A 267 41.46 26.07 -7.29
N PHE A 268 40.64 26.87 -7.96
CA PHE A 268 40.48 26.83 -9.41
C PHE A 268 41.77 27.25 -10.15
N LEU A 269 42.39 28.36 -9.74
CA LEU A 269 43.68 28.81 -10.31
C LEU A 269 44.81 27.83 -10.04
N GLU A 270 44.85 27.21 -8.86
CA GLU A 270 45.83 26.18 -8.54
C GLU A 270 45.57 24.89 -9.32
N ALA A 271 44.31 24.50 -9.55
CA ALA A 271 43.97 23.37 -10.40
C ALA A 271 44.38 23.60 -11.86
N GLU A 272 44.19 24.82 -12.39
CA GLU A 272 44.69 25.22 -13.72
C GLU A 272 46.23 25.14 -13.78
N ASN A 273 46.93 25.65 -12.76
CA ASN A 273 48.40 25.54 -12.66
C ASN A 273 48.91 24.09 -12.48
N ARG A 274 48.07 23.18 -11.98
CA ARG A 274 48.34 21.74 -11.84
C ARG A 274 48.03 20.95 -13.10
N GLN A 275 47.49 21.60 -14.14
CA GLN A 275 47.21 20.94 -15.43
C GLN A 275 48.47 20.97 -16.30
N MET A 276 48.97 19.78 -16.63
CA MET A 276 50.11 19.65 -17.53
C MET A 276 49.68 19.82 -19.01
N PRO A 277 50.59 20.15 -19.94
CA PRO A 277 50.25 20.35 -21.37
C PRO A 277 49.55 19.18 -22.07
N ASN A 278 49.63 17.98 -21.49
CA ASN A 278 48.93 16.75 -21.91
C ASN A 278 47.58 16.54 -21.21
N SER A 279 47.00 17.58 -20.60
CA SER A 279 45.69 17.60 -19.92
C SER A 279 45.54 16.70 -18.69
N VAL A 280 46.65 16.18 -18.14
CA VAL A 280 46.68 15.38 -16.91
C VAL A 280 46.95 16.29 -15.70
N TYR A 281 46.17 16.12 -14.63
CA TYR A 281 46.35 16.84 -13.37
C TYR A 281 47.43 16.19 -12.49
N THR A 282 48.37 16.99 -11.98
CA THR A 282 49.44 16.55 -11.06
C THR A 282 49.22 17.09 -9.65
N THR A 283 49.43 16.25 -8.64
CA THR A 283 49.43 16.64 -7.21
C THR A 283 50.82 17.06 -6.71
N ALA A 284 51.86 16.96 -7.52
CA ALA A 284 53.22 17.36 -7.14
C ALA A 284 53.39 18.89 -7.20
N GLU A 285 53.87 19.49 -6.11
CA GLU A 285 54.26 20.91 -6.08
C GLU A 285 55.40 21.19 -7.07
N GLN A 286 55.33 22.30 -7.81
CA GLN A 286 56.42 22.73 -8.67
C GLN A 286 57.66 23.03 -7.80
N ARG A 287 58.82 22.51 -8.21
CA ARG A 287 60.07 22.70 -7.45
C ARG A 287 60.47 24.19 -7.50
N PRO A 288 60.69 24.86 -6.36
CA PRO A 288 61.02 26.28 -6.33
C PRO A 288 62.27 26.66 -7.13
N ASN A 289 63.22 25.72 -7.26
CA ASN A 289 64.53 25.99 -7.84
C ASN A 289 64.60 25.77 -9.36
N ALA A 290 63.49 25.41 -10.02
CA ALA A 290 63.46 25.20 -11.45
C ALA A 290 62.08 25.51 -12.06
N TYR A 291 62.07 26.12 -13.25
CA TYR A 291 60.85 26.38 -14.00
C TYR A 291 60.75 25.51 -15.25
N ILE A 292 59.53 25.33 -15.74
CA ILE A 292 59.25 24.71 -17.03
C ILE A 292 58.93 25.86 -18.00
N PRO A 293 59.77 26.12 -19.03
CA PRO A 293 59.48 27.15 -20.02
C PRO A 293 58.19 26.81 -20.80
N GLN A 294 57.27 27.76 -20.91
CA GLN A 294 56.02 27.61 -21.69
C GLN A 294 56.19 27.96 -23.19
N ALA A 295 57.43 28.10 -23.68
CA ALA A 295 57.70 28.50 -25.06
C ALA A 295 57.61 27.31 -26.02
N ASP A 296 56.82 27.47 -27.09
CA ASP A 296 56.61 26.45 -28.12
C ASP A 296 57.93 26.01 -28.77
N GLY A 297 58.18 24.70 -28.74
CA GLY A 297 59.35 24.07 -29.36
C GLY A 297 60.48 23.65 -28.41
N THR A 298 60.33 23.81 -27.10
CA THR A 298 61.27 23.25 -26.10
C THR A 298 60.65 22.11 -25.31
N LEU A 299 61.40 21.00 -25.15
CA LEU A 299 60.98 19.88 -24.30
C LEU A 299 60.66 20.38 -22.87
N PRO A 300 59.59 19.90 -22.22
CA PRO A 300 59.13 20.36 -20.90
C PRO A 300 60.05 19.82 -19.79
N LEU A 301 61.34 20.14 -19.87
CA LEU A 301 62.36 19.78 -18.90
C LEU A 301 62.57 20.95 -17.93
N PRO A 302 62.57 20.70 -16.61
CA PRO A 302 62.77 21.74 -15.61
C PRO A 302 64.17 22.35 -15.74
N LYS A 303 64.23 23.67 -15.97
CA LYS A 303 65.48 24.44 -16.07
C LYS A 303 65.75 25.19 -14.76
N PRO A 304 66.98 25.19 -14.24
CA PRO A 304 67.33 25.98 -13.07
C PRO A 304 67.25 27.48 -13.39
N TYR A 305 66.78 28.28 -12.44
CA TYR A 305 66.71 29.74 -12.56
C TYR A 305 68.08 30.46 -12.55
N GLY A 306 69.19 29.71 -12.61
CA GLY A 306 70.55 30.26 -12.61
C GLY A 306 70.92 30.94 -11.29
N ALA A 307 71.83 31.91 -11.34
CA ALA A 307 72.36 32.61 -10.15
C ALA A 307 71.32 33.47 -9.41
N LEU A 308 70.17 33.75 -10.03
CA LEU A 308 69.07 34.55 -9.47
C LEU A 308 67.85 33.66 -9.17
N ALA A 309 68.08 32.50 -8.55
CA ALA A 309 67.00 31.57 -8.24
C ALA A 309 66.00 32.16 -7.22
N PRO A 310 64.68 32.07 -7.47
CA PRO A 310 63.69 32.49 -6.50
C PRO A 310 63.81 31.63 -5.24
N PHE A 311 64.01 32.29 -4.11
CA PHE A 311 64.12 31.65 -2.81
C PHE A 311 62.70 31.38 -2.27
N LYS A 312 62.33 30.11 -2.05
CA LYS A 312 61.15 29.76 -1.24
C LYS A 312 61.59 29.84 0.23
N PRO A 313 61.08 30.79 1.03
CA PRO A 313 61.41 30.87 2.44
C PRO A 313 61.04 29.55 3.13
N SER A 314 61.95 29.04 3.96
CA SER A 314 61.64 27.89 4.81
C SER A 314 60.43 28.23 5.68
N GLU A 315 59.41 27.37 5.69
CA GLU A 315 58.27 27.55 6.58
C GLU A 315 58.77 27.66 8.02
N PRO A 316 58.36 28.69 8.77
CA PRO A 316 58.76 28.83 10.16
C PRO A 316 58.24 27.60 10.91
N GLY A 317 59.14 26.76 11.39
CA GLY A 317 58.78 25.57 12.15
C GLY A 317 57.96 25.92 13.40
N ALA A 318 57.11 25.00 13.84
CA ALA A 318 56.19 25.18 14.98
C ALA A 318 56.83 25.70 16.29
N ASN A 319 58.16 25.64 16.41
CA ASN A 319 58.96 26.14 17.53
C ASN A 319 59.32 27.64 17.47
N MET A 320 58.94 28.38 16.42
CA MET A 320 59.22 29.82 16.29
C MET A 320 58.21 30.73 17.01
N ARG A 321 57.61 30.26 18.12
CA ARG A 321 56.67 31.06 18.93
C ARG A 321 57.34 32.21 19.72
N HIS A 322 58.67 32.36 19.67
CA HIS A 322 59.43 33.28 20.52
C HIS A 322 60.39 34.22 19.75
N ILE A 323 60.12 34.60 18.50
CA ILE A 323 60.84 35.71 17.86
C ILE A 323 60.03 36.99 18.01
N ARG A 324 60.44 37.87 18.94
CA ARG A 324 59.92 39.24 19.02
C ARG A 324 60.53 40.06 17.89
N LYS A 325 59.67 40.65 17.04
CA LYS A 325 60.14 41.60 16.01
C LYS A 325 60.78 42.81 16.72
N PRO A 326 61.95 43.30 16.26
CA PRO A 326 62.56 44.49 16.84
C PRO A 326 61.65 45.70 16.65
N VAL A 327 61.47 46.49 17.71
CA VAL A 327 60.72 47.75 17.65
C VAL A 327 61.56 48.73 16.84
N VAL A 328 61.05 49.12 15.66
CA VAL A 328 61.67 50.15 14.83
C VAL A 328 61.54 51.48 15.57
N LYS A 329 62.66 52.05 16.00
CA LYS A 329 62.67 53.40 16.58
C LYS A 329 62.38 54.41 15.46
N PRO A 330 61.51 55.41 15.70
CA PRO A 330 61.25 56.45 14.71
C PRO A 330 62.56 57.20 14.42
N ILE A 331 62.82 57.43 13.14
CA ILE A 331 63.91 58.27 12.66
C ILE A 331 63.47 59.70 12.98
N GLU A 332 64.17 60.37 13.90
CA GLU A 332 64.04 61.80 14.11
C GLU A 332 64.63 62.51 12.87
N ILE A 333 63.78 63.25 12.16
CA ILE A 333 64.17 64.20 11.11
C ILE A 333 64.32 65.56 11.75
#